data_AF-A0A023BRU1-F1
#
_entry.id   AF-A0A023BRU1-F1
#
_cell.length_a   1.000
_cell.length_b   1.000
_cell.length_c   1.000
_cell.angle_alpha   90.00
_cell.angle_beta   90.00
_cell.angle_gamma   90.00
#
_symmetry.space_group_name_H-M   'P 1'
#
loop_
_entity.id
_entity.type
_entity.pdbx_description
1 polymer ?
#
loop_
_entity_poly.entity_id
_entity_poly.type
_entity_poly.pdbx_seq_one_letter_code
_entity_poly.pdbx_strand_id
1 'polypeptide(L)'
;MSIFPKRAIPGKTVTIHWNFNISALKNVHVFPWVRIGVKDPNGNVTMLFEEHVLGLPDPINEETKQEKQPLKYLNKNVPLLLLADYLSGACKRERLIQILKNIQSGRHYYFTYTIPKNAPIGKYTLVSEVHSSGEIKHSKTAADDFFFVEKITLDKIIEGEKKKAIIMNHSPEKTPVKIVECYQNAQEELKTKVRVFEIEPLQETTLELSSDQEFLLYNEEREVISLTNLSSSYLLRNQQILELRKNDGLTCLLKKDKDEAYQLTPETKQLWDRSNGLLHKDQMSEEEKVIFKEMNSEELIQEITL
;
A
#
# COMPACT_ATOMS: atom_id res chain seq x y z
N MET A 1 0.51 16.10 -11.31
CA MET A 1 -0.48 15.18 -10.72
C MET A 1 0.29 14.18 -9.87
N SER A 2 -0.32 13.65 -8.81
CA SER A 2 0.20 12.49 -8.08
C SER A 2 -0.92 11.47 -7.91
N ILE A 3 -0.59 10.17 -7.94
CA ILE A 3 -1.58 9.09 -7.84
C ILE A 3 -1.04 8.08 -6.84
N PHE A 4 -1.85 7.73 -5.84
CA PHE A 4 -1.48 6.76 -4.82
C PHE A 4 -2.62 5.79 -4.52
N PRO A 5 -2.38 4.47 -4.59
CA PRO A 5 -1.14 3.87 -5.09
C PRO A 5 -0.97 3.92 -6.61
N LYS A 6 0.24 3.63 -7.11
CA LYS A 6 0.50 3.50 -8.56
C LYS A 6 0.17 2.12 -9.09
N ARG A 7 0.09 1.12 -8.23
CA ARG A 7 -0.40 -0.23 -8.52
C ARG A 7 -1.54 -0.56 -7.56
N ALA A 8 -2.67 -1.04 -8.07
CA ALA A 8 -3.84 -1.42 -7.28
C ALA A 8 -4.42 -2.75 -7.77
N ILE A 9 -5.37 -3.31 -7.03
CA ILE A 9 -6.14 -4.47 -7.46
C ILE A 9 -7.64 -4.12 -7.51
N PRO A 10 -8.49 -4.90 -8.22
CA PRO A 10 -9.93 -4.68 -8.24
C PRO A 10 -10.55 -4.60 -6.84
N GLY A 11 -11.50 -3.69 -6.65
CA GLY A 11 -12.17 -3.45 -5.36
C GLY A 11 -11.44 -2.50 -4.41
N LYS A 12 -10.19 -2.09 -4.70
CA LYS A 12 -9.44 -1.11 -3.89
C LYS A 12 -9.65 0.31 -4.42
N THR A 13 -9.26 1.29 -3.59
CA THR A 13 -9.37 2.72 -3.91
C THR A 13 -8.01 3.31 -4.24
N VAL A 14 -7.98 4.13 -5.28
CA VAL A 14 -6.84 4.98 -5.65
C VAL A 14 -7.19 6.43 -5.37
N THR A 15 -6.23 7.16 -4.81
CA THR A 15 -6.33 8.61 -4.57
C THR A 15 -5.56 9.35 -5.64
N ILE A 16 -6.23 10.29 -6.30
CA ILE A 16 -5.69 11.14 -7.35
C ILE A 16 -5.56 12.55 -6.79
N HIS A 17 -4.33 13.03 -6.69
CA HIS A 17 -4.03 14.40 -6.32
C HIS A 17 -3.77 15.25 -7.56
N TRP A 18 -4.65 16.23 -7.76
CA TRP A 18 -4.55 17.20 -8.83
C TRP A 18 -4.13 18.57 -8.30
N ASN A 19 -3.02 19.09 -8.83
CA ASN A 19 -2.58 20.46 -8.60
C ASN A 19 -2.94 21.33 -9.80
N PHE A 20 -3.90 22.23 -9.59
CA PHE A 20 -4.28 23.25 -10.54
C PHE A 20 -3.44 24.51 -10.34
N ASN A 21 -2.46 24.71 -11.23
CA ASN A 21 -1.61 25.88 -11.21
C ASN A 21 -2.17 26.99 -12.12
N ILE A 22 -2.65 28.05 -11.47
CA ILE A 22 -3.26 29.25 -12.06
C ILE A 22 -2.28 30.17 -12.80
N SER A 23 -0.97 30.07 -12.56
CA SER A 23 0.05 30.92 -13.20
C SER A 23 0.09 30.81 -14.73
N ALA A 24 -0.46 29.73 -15.28
CA ALA A 24 -0.51 29.47 -16.73
C ALA A 24 -1.80 30.00 -17.40
N LEU A 25 -2.74 30.57 -16.65
CA LEU A 25 -3.93 31.24 -17.19
C LEU A 25 -3.52 32.65 -17.65
N LYS A 26 -3.12 32.76 -18.92
CA LYS A 26 -2.80 34.03 -19.55
C LYS A 26 -4.10 34.73 -19.92
N ASN A 27 -4.54 35.62 -19.04
CA ASN A 27 -5.57 36.62 -19.28
C ASN A 27 -7.04 36.12 -19.30
N VAL A 28 -7.88 36.90 -18.61
CA VAL A 28 -9.35 37.04 -18.69
C VAL A 28 -10.26 35.95 -18.08
N HIS A 29 -9.89 34.66 -18.01
CA HIS A 29 -10.85 33.63 -17.54
C HIS A 29 -10.68 33.22 -16.08
N VAL A 30 -11.62 33.68 -15.25
CA VAL A 30 -11.72 33.37 -13.81
C VAL A 30 -12.29 31.96 -13.57
N PHE A 31 -12.98 31.36 -14.55
CA PHE A 31 -13.66 30.07 -14.43
C PHE A 31 -13.37 29.13 -15.61
N PRO A 32 -12.14 28.60 -15.77
CA PRO A 32 -11.88 27.54 -16.73
C PRO A 32 -12.77 26.32 -16.48
N TRP A 33 -13.16 25.62 -17.55
CA TRP A 33 -13.86 24.34 -17.46
C TRP A 33 -12.83 23.22 -17.30
N VAL A 34 -13.04 22.33 -16.34
CA VAL A 34 -12.06 21.32 -15.95
C VAL A 34 -12.69 19.94 -16.04
N ARG A 35 -11.95 18.99 -16.60
CA ARG A 35 -12.35 17.58 -16.70
C ARG A 35 -11.27 16.72 -16.08
N ILE A 36 -11.62 16.04 -14.98
CA ILE A 36 -10.80 15.01 -14.34
C ILE A 36 -11.56 13.69 -14.38
N GLY A 37 -10.95 12.66 -14.93
CA GLY A 37 -11.55 11.35 -15.05
C GLY A 37 -10.52 10.24 -15.09
N VAL A 38 -11.00 9.01 -15.06
CA VAL A 38 -10.20 7.80 -15.20
C VAL A 38 -10.67 7.07 -16.45
N LYS A 39 -9.73 6.77 -17.36
CA LYS A 39 -9.94 5.96 -18.54
C LYS A 39 -9.39 4.56 -18.30
N ASP A 40 -10.26 3.56 -18.43
CA ASP A 40 -9.91 2.15 -18.28
C ASP A 40 -9.17 1.62 -19.53
N PRO A 41 -8.54 0.42 -19.45
CA PRO A 41 -7.90 -0.24 -20.59
C PRO A 41 -8.81 -0.49 -21.80
N ASN A 42 -10.12 -0.65 -21.58
CA ASN A 42 -11.11 -0.84 -22.66
C ASN A 42 -11.51 0.49 -23.33
N GLY A 43 -11.06 1.62 -22.79
CA GLY A 43 -11.32 2.95 -23.29
C GLY A 43 -12.50 3.67 -22.65
N ASN A 44 -13.20 3.05 -21.70
CA ASN A 44 -14.31 3.68 -20.99
C ASN A 44 -13.79 4.76 -20.04
N VAL A 45 -14.46 5.90 -20.02
CA VAL A 45 -14.09 7.04 -19.18
C VAL A 45 -15.12 7.19 -18.06
N THR A 46 -14.63 7.17 -16.82
CA THR A 46 -15.40 7.57 -15.63
C THR A 46 -14.95 8.96 -15.22
N MET A 47 -15.83 9.95 -15.37
CA MET A 47 -15.56 11.31 -14.91
C MET A 47 -15.66 11.39 -13.39
N LEU A 48 -14.63 11.93 -12.75
CA LEU A 48 -14.58 12.20 -11.31
C LEU A 48 -15.00 13.65 -11.01
N PHE A 49 -14.74 14.54 -11.96
CA PHE A 49 -15.04 15.96 -11.86
C PHE A 49 -15.15 16.57 -13.26
N GLU A 50 -16.22 17.33 -13.50
CA GLU A 50 -16.49 17.97 -14.79
C GLU A 50 -17.28 19.27 -14.57
N GLU A 51 -16.59 20.33 -14.14
CA GLU A 51 -17.21 21.61 -13.77
C GLU A 51 -16.27 22.81 -14.00
N HIS A 52 -16.80 24.02 -13.81
CA HIS A 52 -15.99 25.24 -13.77
C HIS A 52 -15.25 25.40 -12.44
N VAL A 53 -13.95 25.67 -12.50
CA VAL A 53 -13.11 25.91 -11.32
C VAL A 53 -12.65 27.35 -11.28
N LEU A 54 -12.72 27.97 -10.11
CA LEU A 54 -12.22 29.32 -9.89
C LEU A 54 -10.67 29.37 -10.02
N GLY A 55 -10.17 29.99 -11.08
CA GLY A 55 -8.76 30.24 -11.36
C GLY A 55 -8.42 31.73 -11.29
N LEU A 56 -8.29 32.27 -10.07
CA LEU A 56 -7.87 33.66 -9.88
C LEU A 56 -6.40 33.83 -10.24
N PRO A 57 -5.98 34.90 -10.93
CA PRO A 57 -4.58 35.18 -11.17
C PRO A 57 -3.85 35.49 -9.86
N ASP A 58 -2.54 35.25 -9.83
CA ASP A 58 -1.71 35.72 -8.72
C ASP A 58 -1.77 37.26 -8.65
N PRO A 59 -1.77 37.85 -7.44
CA PRO A 59 -1.67 39.29 -7.30
C PRO A 59 -0.39 39.77 -7.96
N ILE A 60 -0.47 40.91 -8.65
CA ILE A 60 0.73 41.59 -9.17
C ILE A 60 1.58 41.94 -7.96
N ASN A 61 2.80 41.41 -7.89
CA ASN A 61 3.79 41.92 -6.95
C ASN A 61 4.17 43.32 -7.43
N GLU A 62 3.44 44.33 -6.97
CA GLU A 62 3.96 45.69 -7.04
C GLU A 62 5.25 45.72 -6.22
N GLU A 63 6.33 46.25 -6.80
CA GLU A 63 7.59 46.50 -6.09
C GLU A 63 7.42 47.66 -5.09
N THR A 64 6.45 47.55 -4.19
CA THR A 64 6.25 48.50 -3.11
C THR A 64 7.16 48.09 -1.96
N LYS A 65 8.04 49.01 -1.58
CA LYS A 65 8.95 48.91 -0.44
C LYS A 65 8.20 48.35 0.78
N GLN A 66 8.76 47.27 1.31
CA GLN A 66 8.41 46.59 2.57
C GLN A 66 7.41 47.34 3.48
N GLU A 67 6.17 46.85 3.49
CA GLU A 67 5.41 46.78 4.72
C GLU A 67 5.04 45.31 4.94
N LYS A 68 5.46 44.78 6.09
CA LYS A 68 5.27 43.42 6.61
C LYS A 68 4.64 42.45 5.61
N GLN A 69 5.46 41.56 5.03
CA GLN A 69 4.97 40.45 4.22
C GLN A 69 3.72 39.87 4.91
N PRO A 70 2.52 39.98 4.33
CA PRO A 70 1.35 39.39 4.94
C PRO A 70 1.68 37.91 5.10
N LEU A 71 1.54 37.40 6.32
CA LEU A 71 1.81 36.00 6.64
C LEU A 71 1.15 35.15 5.56
N LYS A 72 1.95 34.56 4.66
CA LYS A 72 1.45 33.60 3.69
C LYS A 72 0.98 32.43 4.52
N TYR A 73 -0.33 32.34 4.72
CA TYR A 73 -0.95 31.21 5.37
C TYR A 73 -0.58 29.99 4.53
N LEU A 74 0.35 29.18 5.02
CA LEU A 74 0.50 27.82 4.53
C LEU A 74 -0.85 27.18 4.76
N ASN A 75 -1.57 26.91 3.68
CA ASN A 75 -2.77 26.11 3.79
C ASN A 75 -2.34 24.80 4.48
N LYS A 76 -2.85 24.56 5.70
CA LYS A 76 -2.46 23.42 6.56
C LYS A 76 -2.75 22.06 5.93
N ASN A 77 -3.34 22.06 4.73
CA ASN A 77 -3.77 20.90 3.99
C ASN A 77 -2.79 20.47 2.88
N VAL A 78 -1.52 20.88 2.91
CA VAL A 78 -0.48 20.19 2.12
C VAL A 78 -0.25 18.84 2.80
N PRO A 79 -0.76 17.71 2.27
CA PRO A 79 -0.64 16.44 2.94
C PRO A 79 0.83 16.06 2.98
N LEU A 80 1.27 15.64 4.16
CA LEU A 80 2.59 15.06 4.38
C LEU A 80 2.93 13.96 3.36
N LEU A 81 1.92 13.26 2.83
CA LEU A 81 2.07 12.26 1.77
C LEU A 81 2.67 12.83 0.48
N LEU A 82 2.28 14.06 0.07
CA LEU A 82 2.86 14.72 -1.10
C LEU A 82 4.28 15.19 -0.85
N LEU A 83 4.53 15.74 0.34
CA LEU A 83 5.89 16.10 0.73
C LEU A 83 6.77 14.85 0.74
N ALA A 84 6.29 13.70 1.23
CA ALA A 84 7.06 12.46 1.24
C ALA A 84 7.43 11.96 -0.17
N ASP A 85 6.51 12.01 -1.13
CA ASP A 85 6.77 11.63 -2.53
C ASP A 85 7.76 12.62 -3.21
N TYR A 86 7.57 13.93 -2.99
CA TYR A 86 8.49 14.96 -3.51
C TYR A 86 9.87 14.97 -2.81
N LEU A 87 9.96 14.44 -1.59
CA LEU A 87 11.17 14.39 -0.76
C LEU A 87 11.82 13.00 -0.75
N SER A 88 11.31 12.04 -1.54
CA SER A 88 11.95 10.73 -1.62
C SER A 88 13.31 10.88 -2.32
N GLY A 89 14.40 10.72 -1.57
CA GLY A 89 15.77 10.79 -2.07
C GLY A 89 16.46 12.16 -1.91
N ALA A 90 17.69 12.26 -2.42
CA ALA A 90 18.51 13.48 -2.31
C ALA A 90 18.03 14.56 -3.30
N CYS A 91 17.38 15.62 -2.81
CA CYS A 91 16.95 16.76 -3.61
C CYS A 91 17.80 18.01 -3.34
N LYS A 92 18.15 18.75 -4.41
CA LYS A 92 18.80 20.07 -4.29
C LYS A 92 17.83 21.08 -3.66
N ARG A 93 18.34 21.97 -2.81
CA ARG A 93 17.56 22.98 -2.09
C ARG A 93 16.69 23.84 -3.02
N GLU A 94 17.19 24.19 -4.19
CA GLU A 94 16.49 25.02 -5.17
C GLU A 94 15.25 24.30 -5.71
N ARG A 95 15.36 22.98 -5.91
CA ARG A 95 14.25 22.12 -6.33
C ARG A 95 13.18 22.05 -5.24
N LEU A 96 13.59 21.92 -3.98
CA LEU A 96 12.68 21.93 -2.82
C LEU A 96 11.93 23.25 -2.70
N ILE A 97 12.65 24.38 -2.83
CA ILE A 97 12.04 25.72 -2.82
C ILE A 97 11.03 25.86 -3.97
N GLN A 98 11.36 25.38 -5.16
CA GLN A 98 10.45 25.39 -6.31
C GLN A 98 9.20 24.54 -6.06
N ILE A 99 9.35 23.34 -5.51
CA ILE A 99 8.23 22.44 -5.15
C ILE A 99 7.32 23.12 -4.13
N LEU A 100 7.89 23.66 -3.04
CA LEU A 100 7.14 24.36 -2.00
C LEU A 100 6.41 25.60 -2.54
N LYS A 101 7.05 26.39 -3.42
CA LYS A 101 6.40 27.53 -4.07
C LYS A 101 5.24 27.09 -4.97
N ASN A 102 5.41 26.02 -5.76
CA ASN A 102 4.36 25.49 -6.64
C ASN A 102 3.18 24.88 -5.88
N ILE A 103 3.43 24.31 -4.70
CA ILE A 103 2.39 23.85 -3.78
C ILE A 103 1.65 25.06 -3.19
N GLN A 104 2.36 26.11 -2.80
CA GLN A 104 1.72 27.30 -2.22
C GLN A 104 0.88 28.11 -3.20
N SER A 105 1.21 28.10 -4.50
CA SER A 105 0.49 28.86 -5.53
C SER A 105 -0.59 28.04 -6.27
N GLY A 106 -0.71 26.75 -5.98
CA GLY A 106 -1.63 25.83 -6.65
C GLY A 106 -2.89 25.55 -5.83
N ARG A 107 -4.02 25.35 -6.49
CA ARG A 107 -5.19 24.74 -5.85
C ARG A 107 -5.02 23.22 -5.88
N HIS A 108 -5.23 22.58 -4.73
CA HIS A 108 -5.04 21.14 -4.58
C HIS A 108 -6.39 20.45 -4.41
N TYR A 109 -6.67 19.49 -5.29
CA TYR A 109 -7.87 18.67 -5.25
C TYR A 109 -7.47 17.21 -5.05
N TYR A 110 -8.29 16.48 -4.28
CA TYR A 110 -8.14 15.05 -4.06
C TYR A 110 -9.41 14.36 -4.53
N PHE A 111 -9.24 13.43 -5.45
CA PHE A 111 -10.32 12.59 -5.94
C PHE A 111 -10.03 11.15 -5.54
N THR A 112 -11.06 10.44 -5.11
CA THR A 112 -10.97 9.00 -4.87
C THR A 112 -11.64 8.26 -6.02
N TYR A 113 -11.00 7.21 -6.50
CA TYR A 113 -11.55 6.30 -7.49
C TYR A 113 -11.50 4.89 -6.94
N THR A 114 -12.67 4.31 -6.69
CA THR A 114 -12.79 2.92 -6.27
C THR A 114 -12.89 2.04 -7.51
N ILE A 115 -11.90 1.17 -7.70
CA ILE A 115 -11.83 0.27 -8.84
C ILE A 115 -12.95 -0.77 -8.68
N PRO A 116 -13.86 -0.94 -9.65
CA PRO A 116 -14.89 -1.97 -9.58
C PRO A 116 -14.28 -3.37 -9.38
N LYS A 117 -14.98 -4.27 -8.67
CA LYS A 117 -14.50 -5.64 -8.43
C LYS A 117 -14.28 -6.45 -9.71
N ASN A 118 -15.03 -6.12 -10.76
CA ASN A 118 -14.97 -6.72 -12.09
C ASN A 118 -14.25 -5.84 -13.12
N ALA A 119 -13.49 -4.83 -12.67
CA ALA A 119 -12.81 -3.92 -13.57
C ALA A 119 -11.72 -4.65 -14.40
N PRO A 120 -11.49 -4.23 -15.66
CA PRO A 120 -10.42 -4.81 -16.47
C PRO A 120 -9.05 -4.60 -15.82
N ILE A 121 -8.17 -5.58 -15.97
CA ILE A 121 -6.78 -5.50 -15.52
C ILE A 121 -5.98 -4.73 -16.59
N GLY A 122 -5.03 -3.91 -16.15
CA GLY A 122 -4.11 -3.19 -17.03
C GLY A 122 -3.86 -1.75 -16.62
N LYS A 123 -3.32 -0.97 -17.56
CA LYS A 123 -3.05 0.46 -17.40
C LYS A 123 -4.32 1.33 -17.48
N TYR A 124 -4.61 2.02 -16.39
CA TYR A 124 -5.63 3.07 -16.32
C TYR A 124 -4.95 4.43 -16.50
N THR A 125 -5.47 5.26 -17.38
CA THR A 125 -4.93 6.60 -17.65
C THR A 125 -5.86 7.67 -17.11
N LEU A 126 -5.33 8.79 -16.63
CA LEU A 126 -6.16 9.89 -16.19
C LEU A 126 -6.51 10.80 -17.37
N VAL A 127 -7.79 11.18 -17.42
CA VAL A 127 -8.24 12.34 -18.18
C VAL A 127 -7.98 13.56 -17.30
N SER A 128 -7.19 14.51 -17.78
CA SER A 128 -6.87 15.74 -17.07
C SER A 128 -6.78 16.88 -18.09
N GLU A 129 -7.88 17.62 -18.20
CA GLU A 129 -8.06 18.67 -19.19
C GLU A 129 -8.52 19.96 -18.53
N VAL A 130 -7.89 21.06 -18.93
CA VAL A 130 -8.33 22.41 -18.60
C VAL A 130 -8.68 23.10 -19.90
N HIS A 131 -9.95 23.46 -20.05
CA HIS A 131 -10.50 24.14 -21.20
C HIS A 131 -10.59 25.64 -20.91
N SER A 132 -9.95 26.45 -21.74
CA SER A 132 -9.96 27.91 -21.64
C SER A 132 -9.83 28.53 -23.02
N SER A 133 -10.71 29.47 -23.36
CA SER A 133 -10.64 30.24 -24.62
C SER A 133 -10.60 29.38 -25.89
N GLY A 134 -11.23 28.20 -25.88
CA GLY A 134 -11.22 27.25 -27.00
C GLY A 134 -9.96 26.37 -27.07
N GLU A 135 -9.00 26.53 -26.16
CA GLU A 135 -7.81 25.68 -26.04
C GLU A 135 -7.99 24.62 -24.95
N ILE A 136 -7.41 23.44 -25.18
CA ILE A 136 -7.30 22.36 -24.18
C ILE A 136 -5.87 22.29 -23.70
N LYS A 137 -5.68 22.45 -22.40
CA LYS A 137 -4.40 22.23 -21.73
C LYS A 137 -4.44 20.90 -20.99
N HIS A 138 -3.49 20.03 -21.31
CA HIS A 138 -3.29 18.77 -20.63
C HIS A 138 -2.30 18.90 -19.46
N SER A 139 -2.32 17.91 -18.58
CA SER A 139 -1.37 17.79 -17.49
C SER A 139 0.08 17.78 -17.98
N LYS A 140 0.96 18.51 -17.29
CA LYS A 140 2.42 18.48 -17.54
C LYS A 140 3.05 17.14 -17.19
N THR A 141 2.37 16.32 -16.39
CA THR A 141 2.79 14.97 -16.02
C THR A 141 2.05 13.90 -16.82
N ALA A 142 1.49 14.23 -18.00
CA ALA A 142 0.69 13.30 -18.79
C ALA A 142 1.35 11.94 -19.05
N ALA A 143 2.69 11.89 -19.16
CA ALA A 143 3.43 10.63 -19.30
C ALA A 143 3.28 9.71 -18.09
N ASP A 144 3.12 10.27 -16.88
CA ASP A 144 3.03 9.59 -15.59
C ASP A 144 1.60 9.59 -15.01
N ASP A 145 0.62 10.12 -15.75
CA ASP A 145 -0.78 10.23 -15.33
C ASP A 145 -1.52 8.90 -15.56
N PHE A 146 -1.00 7.83 -14.97
CA PHE A 146 -1.58 6.50 -15.03
C PHE A 146 -1.32 5.72 -13.73
N PHE A 147 -2.10 4.66 -13.52
CA PHE A 147 -1.84 3.62 -12.53
C PHE A 147 -2.16 2.26 -13.14
N PHE A 148 -1.63 1.19 -12.57
CA PHE A 148 -1.93 -0.17 -13.00
C PHE A 148 -2.94 -0.81 -12.07
N VAL A 149 -3.91 -1.51 -12.65
CA VAL A 149 -4.71 -2.51 -11.94
C VAL A 149 -4.13 -3.86 -12.33
N GLU A 150 -3.60 -4.59 -11.37
CA GLU A 150 -2.85 -5.82 -11.59
C GLU A 150 -3.50 -7.00 -10.87
N LYS A 151 -3.12 -8.22 -11.26
CA LYS A 151 -3.53 -9.44 -10.58
C LYS A 151 -2.45 -10.50 -10.74
N ILE A 152 -2.03 -11.05 -9.62
CA ILE A 152 -1.19 -12.26 -9.56
C ILE A 152 -1.97 -13.34 -8.82
N THR A 153 -1.86 -14.58 -9.28
CA THR A 153 -2.39 -15.75 -8.58
C THR A 153 -1.30 -16.78 -8.36
N LEU A 154 -1.43 -17.55 -7.28
CA LEU A 154 -0.80 -18.85 -7.16
C LEU A 154 -1.71 -19.87 -7.83
N ASP A 155 -1.25 -20.50 -8.90
CA ASP A 155 -2.06 -21.44 -9.68
C ASP A 155 -1.93 -22.86 -9.13
N LYS A 156 -0.72 -23.29 -8.77
CA LYS A 156 -0.49 -24.60 -8.15
C LYS A 156 0.83 -24.67 -7.38
N ILE A 157 0.89 -25.61 -6.44
CA ILE A 157 2.10 -26.04 -5.75
C ILE A 157 2.42 -27.46 -6.20
N ILE A 158 3.67 -27.70 -6.59
CA ILE A 158 4.18 -29.03 -6.94
C ILE A 158 5.07 -29.50 -5.80
N GLU A 159 4.62 -30.54 -5.10
CA GLU A 159 5.39 -31.26 -4.08
C GLU A 159 6.28 -32.31 -4.77
N GLY A 160 7.56 -32.40 -4.37
CA GLY A 160 8.56 -33.29 -4.96
C GLY A 160 9.94 -33.10 -4.31
N GLU A 161 11.01 -33.62 -4.92
CA GLU A 161 12.39 -33.45 -4.40
C GLU A 161 12.77 -31.97 -4.18
N LYS A 162 12.22 -31.10 -5.03
CA LYS A 162 12.24 -29.64 -4.85
C LYS A 162 10.82 -29.13 -4.93
N LYS A 163 10.34 -28.51 -3.85
CA LYS A 163 9.02 -27.87 -3.82
C LYS A 163 9.00 -26.66 -4.75
N LYS A 164 7.95 -26.55 -5.57
CA LYS A 164 7.81 -25.46 -6.55
C LYS A 164 6.44 -24.81 -6.46
N ALA A 165 6.41 -23.48 -6.53
CA ALA A 165 5.20 -22.70 -6.68
C ALA A 165 5.08 -22.19 -8.11
N ILE A 166 3.89 -22.27 -8.68
CA ILE A 166 3.59 -21.77 -10.02
C ILE A 166 2.63 -20.59 -9.88
N ILE A 167 3.11 -19.42 -10.30
CA ILE A 167 2.41 -18.15 -10.18
C ILE A 167 2.11 -17.59 -11.57
N MET A 168 1.00 -16.89 -11.72
CA MET A 168 0.56 -16.31 -12.98
C MET A 168 0.36 -14.80 -12.82
N ASN A 169 1.01 -14.03 -13.69
CA ASN A 169 0.69 -12.61 -13.87
C ASN A 169 -0.45 -12.51 -14.88
N HIS A 170 -1.62 -12.05 -14.45
CA HIS A 170 -2.78 -11.84 -15.34
C HIS A 170 -2.78 -10.45 -15.98
N SER A 171 -1.77 -9.63 -15.68
CA SER A 171 -1.68 -8.25 -16.14
C SER A 171 -1.00 -8.18 -17.52
N PRO A 172 -1.46 -7.29 -18.41
CA PRO A 172 -0.81 -7.04 -19.70
C PRO A 172 0.51 -6.25 -19.56
N GLU A 173 0.86 -5.81 -18.35
CA GLU A 173 2.15 -5.18 -18.03
C GLU A 173 3.00 -6.05 -17.10
N LYS A 174 4.29 -5.72 -17.03
CA LYS A 174 5.22 -6.32 -16.08
C LYS A 174 4.81 -5.98 -14.66
N THR A 175 4.83 -7.00 -13.80
CA THR A 175 4.45 -6.87 -12.39
C THR A 175 5.65 -7.16 -11.50
N PRO A 176 6.16 -6.17 -10.73
CA PRO A 176 7.23 -6.36 -9.78
C PRO A 176 6.72 -7.17 -8.59
N VAL A 177 7.50 -8.17 -8.21
CA VAL A 177 7.20 -9.05 -7.09
C VAL A 177 8.40 -9.17 -6.18
N LYS A 178 8.12 -9.46 -4.92
CA LYS A 178 9.11 -9.71 -3.88
C LYS A 178 8.78 -11.02 -3.20
N ILE A 179 9.71 -11.96 -3.23
CA ILE A 179 9.61 -13.22 -2.52
C ILE A 179 10.36 -13.09 -1.20
N VAL A 180 9.68 -13.39 -0.11
CA VAL A 180 10.24 -13.36 1.24
C VAL A 180 10.21 -14.76 1.81
N GLU A 181 11.39 -15.30 2.08
CA GLU A 181 11.59 -16.54 2.83
C GLU A 181 11.80 -16.18 4.29
N CYS A 182 10.98 -16.74 5.17
CA CYS A 182 11.14 -16.69 6.62
C CYS A 182 11.86 -17.95 7.11
N TYR A 183 12.82 -17.80 8.02
CA TYR A 183 13.52 -18.93 8.65
C TYR A 183 14.03 -18.55 10.05
N GLN A 184 14.23 -19.55 10.91
CA GLN A 184 14.88 -19.36 12.21
C GLN A 184 16.39 -19.59 12.09
N ASN A 185 17.19 -18.70 12.70
CA ASN A 185 18.63 -18.92 12.82
C ASN A 185 18.97 -19.86 14.00
N ALA A 186 20.25 -20.14 14.20
CA ALA A 186 20.74 -20.99 15.28
C ALA A 186 20.45 -20.43 16.70
N GLN A 187 20.04 -19.17 16.81
CA GLN A 187 19.63 -18.50 18.05
C GLN A 187 18.10 -18.42 18.19
N GLU A 188 17.35 -19.16 17.37
CA GLU A 188 15.88 -19.18 17.33
C GLU A 188 15.25 -17.82 16.96
N GLU A 189 16.04 -16.89 16.42
CA GLU A 189 15.55 -15.61 15.94
C GLU A 189 14.98 -15.75 14.53
N LEU A 190 13.83 -15.14 14.29
CA LEU A 190 13.24 -15.06 12.96
C LEU A 190 14.07 -14.12 12.06
N LYS A 191 14.50 -14.63 10.90
CA LYS A 191 15.23 -13.90 9.86
C LYS A 191 14.52 -14.07 8.53
N THR A 192 14.87 -13.21 7.56
CA THR A 192 14.32 -13.25 6.21
C THR A 192 15.38 -13.23 5.12
N LYS A 193 15.12 -13.90 4.01
CA LYS A 193 15.81 -13.69 2.72
C LYS A 193 14.82 -13.11 1.72
N VAL A 194 15.32 -12.23 0.86
CA VAL A 194 14.48 -11.48 -0.08
C VAL A 194 14.99 -11.68 -1.50
N ARG A 195 14.08 -11.98 -2.43
CA ARG A 195 14.31 -12.00 -3.87
C ARG A 195 13.34 -11.02 -4.54
N VAL A 196 13.83 -10.13 -5.40
CA VAL A 196 12.99 -9.16 -6.12
C VAL A 196 13.21 -9.33 -7.61
N PHE A 197 12.13 -9.40 -8.38
CA PHE A 197 12.16 -9.49 -9.84
C PHE A 197 10.81 -9.03 -10.42
N GLU A 198 10.71 -8.96 -11.74
CA GLU A 198 9.46 -8.68 -12.45
C GLU A 198 8.97 -9.95 -13.16
N ILE A 199 7.67 -10.18 -13.12
CA ILE A 199 7.01 -11.21 -13.93
C ILE A 199 6.55 -10.57 -15.23
N GLU A 200 6.87 -11.17 -16.38
CA GLU A 200 6.47 -10.64 -17.69
C GLU A 200 4.94 -10.65 -17.86
N PRO A 201 4.40 -9.88 -18.82
CA PRO A 201 2.97 -9.85 -19.10
C PRO A 201 2.40 -11.24 -19.40
N LEU A 202 1.25 -11.55 -18.81
CA LEU A 202 0.48 -12.77 -19.11
C LEU A 202 1.33 -14.06 -19.00
N GLN A 203 2.33 -14.07 -18.10
CA GLN A 203 3.30 -15.15 -18.00
C GLN A 203 3.11 -15.98 -16.73
N GLU A 204 3.16 -17.30 -16.90
CA GLU A 204 3.35 -18.27 -15.83
C GLU A 204 4.84 -18.35 -15.44
N THR A 205 5.14 -18.20 -14.15
CA THR A 205 6.50 -18.30 -13.61
C THR A 205 6.57 -19.41 -12.58
N THR A 206 7.57 -20.29 -12.73
CA THR A 206 7.86 -21.33 -11.74
C THR A 206 8.93 -20.84 -10.77
N LEU A 207 8.65 -20.93 -9.47
CA LEU A 207 9.57 -20.60 -8.39
C LEU A 207 9.99 -21.87 -7.65
N GLU A 208 11.30 -22.09 -7.54
CA GLU A 208 11.84 -23.09 -6.61
C GLU A 208 11.81 -22.52 -5.19
N LEU A 209 11.17 -23.27 -4.28
CA LEU A 209 11.05 -22.93 -2.88
C LEU A 209 12.18 -23.59 -2.09
N SER A 210 12.80 -22.81 -1.21
CA SER A 210 13.82 -23.22 -0.24
C SER A 210 13.22 -23.57 1.12
N SER A 211 12.00 -23.12 1.44
CA SER A 211 11.34 -23.44 2.72
C SER A 211 9.81 -23.53 2.59
N ASP A 212 9.16 -23.99 3.67
CA ASP A 212 7.70 -23.98 3.82
C ASP A 212 7.14 -22.64 4.32
N GLN A 213 7.97 -21.59 4.41
CA GLN A 213 7.57 -20.26 4.88
C GLN A 213 8.01 -19.19 3.87
N GLU A 214 7.46 -19.28 2.65
CA GLU A 214 7.71 -18.31 1.59
C GLU A 214 6.43 -17.58 1.17
N PHE A 215 6.56 -16.26 1.02
CA PHE A 215 5.46 -15.38 0.67
C PHE A 215 5.84 -14.56 -0.56
N LEU A 216 4.90 -14.42 -1.50
CA LEU A 216 4.98 -13.46 -2.59
C LEU A 216 4.24 -12.19 -2.18
N LEU A 217 4.95 -11.07 -2.25
CA LEU A 217 4.42 -9.73 -2.10
C LEU A 217 4.38 -9.06 -3.48
N TYR A 218 3.22 -8.48 -3.82
CA TYR A 218 3.05 -7.65 -5.00
C TYR A 218 2.20 -6.43 -4.64
N ASN A 219 1.88 -5.58 -5.63
CA ASN A 219 1.08 -4.39 -5.39
C ASN A 219 1.71 -3.40 -4.42
N GLU A 220 3.00 -3.09 -4.63
CA GLU A 220 3.79 -2.28 -3.69
C GLU A 220 3.76 -2.89 -2.27
N GLU A 221 3.87 -4.22 -2.20
CA GLU A 221 3.88 -5.03 -0.97
C GLU A 221 2.56 -5.05 -0.17
N ARG A 222 1.46 -4.56 -0.73
CA ARG A 222 0.14 -4.58 -0.05
C ARG A 222 -0.61 -5.90 -0.16
N GLU A 223 -0.29 -6.70 -1.16
CA GLU A 223 -0.96 -7.99 -1.38
C GLU A 223 0.05 -9.11 -1.15
N VAL A 224 -0.36 -10.11 -0.36
CA VAL A 224 0.48 -11.21 0.11
C VAL A 224 -0.13 -12.53 -0.33
N ILE A 225 0.68 -13.40 -0.93
CA ILE A 225 0.29 -14.75 -1.33
C ILE A 225 1.27 -15.75 -0.70
N SER A 226 0.76 -16.67 0.13
CA SER A 226 1.56 -17.79 0.64
C SER A 226 1.91 -18.76 -0.48
N LEU A 227 3.17 -19.18 -0.59
CA LEU A 227 3.65 -20.03 -1.69
C LEU A 227 3.74 -21.52 -1.34
N THR A 228 3.47 -21.89 -0.09
CA THR A 228 3.89 -23.19 0.45
C THR A 228 2.76 -24.07 0.95
N ASN A 229 1.57 -23.54 1.26
CA ASN A 229 0.41 -24.32 1.69
C ASN A 229 -0.91 -23.72 1.19
N LEU A 230 -1.88 -24.58 0.85
CA LEU A 230 -3.26 -24.16 0.56
C LEU A 230 -4.06 -23.87 1.84
N SER A 231 -3.63 -24.41 3.00
CA SER A 231 -4.22 -24.07 4.29
C SER A 231 -3.72 -22.70 4.72
N SER A 232 -4.61 -21.72 4.70
CA SER A 232 -4.34 -20.34 5.09
C SER A 232 -4.48 -20.10 6.59
N SER A 233 -4.73 -21.14 7.40
CA SER A 233 -4.93 -21.02 8.86
C SER A 233 -3.61 -21.01 9.63
N TYR A 234 -3.21 -19.83 10.10
CA TYR A 234 -2.04 -19.62 10.97
C TYR A 234 -2.46 -19.32 12.40
N LEU A 235 -1.61 -19.67 13.36
CA LEU A 235 -1.77 -19.27 14.76
C LEU A 235 -1.06 -17.95 15.02
N LEU A 236 -1.79 -16.99 15.56
CA LEU A 236 -1.27 -15.70 15.97
C LEU A 236 -1.64 -15.42 17.43
N ARG A 237 -0.64 -15.23 18.27
CA ARG A 237 -0.81 -14.76 19.64
C ARG A 237 -1.38 -13.34 19.64
N ASN A 238 -2.22 -13.05 20.60
CA ASN A 238 -2.84 -11.76 20.77
C ASN A 238 -1.79 -10.72 21.19
N GLN A 239 -1.42 -9.86 20.24
CA GLN A 239 -0.37 -8.85 20.41
C GLN A 239 -0.76 -7.71 21.38
N GLN A 240 -2.02 -7.66 21.81
CA GLN A 240 -2.50 -6.68 22.79
C GLN A 240 -2.26 -7.11 24.24
N ILE A 241 -1.86 -8.36 24.45
CA ILE A 241 -1.63 -8.93 25.78
C ILE A 241 -0.20 -8.66 26.22
N LEU A 242 -0.05 -8.15 27.44
CA LEU A 242 1.26 -7.89 28.02
C LEU A 242 1.88 -9.20 28.53
N GLU A 243 3.07 -9.51 28.02
CA GLU A 243 3.91 -10.60 28.52
C GLU A 243 4.86 -10.09 29.61
N LEU A 244 4.71 -10.58 30.84
CA LEU A 244 5.63 -10.32 31.94
C LEU A 244 6.49 -11.55 32.22
N ARG A 245 7.81 -11.34 32.27
CA ARG A 245 8.78 -12.37 32.66
C ARG A 245 9.33 -12.03 34.04
N LYS A 246 9.16 -12.94 35.00
CA LYS A 246 9.73 -12.83 36.34
C LYS A 246 11.08 -13.56 36.41
N ASN A 247 11.89 -13.20 37.40
CA ASN A 247 13.28 -13.69 37.55
C ASN A 247 13.38 -15.20 37.83
N ASP A 248 12.29 -15.85 38.22
CA ASP A 248 12.17 -17.29 38.45
C ASP A 248 11.81 -18.08 37.19
N GLY A 249 11.74 -17.42 36.03
CA GLY A 249 11.34 -18.04 34.77
C GLY A 249 9.83 -18.11 34.56
N LEU A 250 9.02 -17.58 35.49
CA LEU A 250 7.58 -17.47 35.30
C LEU A 250 7.25 -16.45 34.20
N THR A 251 6.45 -16.89 33.22
CA THR A 251 5.83 -16.01 32.22
C THR A 251 4.34 -15.87 32.53
N CYS A 252 3.88 -14.64 32.70
CA CYS A 252 2.47 -14.31 32.91
C CYS A 252 1.96 -13.41 31.79
N LEU A 253 0.71 -13.64 31.38
CA LEU A 253 0.01 -12.87 30.36
C LEU A 253 -1.09 -12.04 31.01
N LEU A 254 -1.06 -10.72 30.79
CA LEU A 254 -2.00 -9.77 31.39
C LEU A 254 -2.85 -9.13 30.29
N LYS A 255 -4.18 -9.29 30.40
CA LYS A 255 -5.15 -8.59 29.57
C LYS A 255 -5.43 -7.21 30.17
N LYS A 256 -5.52 -6.18 29.33
CA LYS A 256 -5.65 -4.78 29.75
C LYS A 256 -6.85 -4.52 30.67
N ASP A 257 -7.93 -5.28 30.51
CA ASP A 257 -9.22 -5.06 31.18
C ASP A 257 -9.63 -6.23 32.08
N LYS A 258 -8.69 -7.10 32.50
CA LYS A 258 -8.95 -8.17 33.46
C LYS A 258 -8.01 -8.07 34.67
N ASP A 259 -8.55 -8.32 35.85
CA ASP A 259 -7.78 -8.37 37.10
C ASP A 259 -6.97 -9.69 37.26
N GLU A 260 -7.24 -10.67 36.40
CA GLU A 260 -6.58 -11.98 36.41
C GLU A 260 -5.48 -12.07 35.36
N ALA A 261 -4.34 -12.65 35.76
CA ALA A 261 -3.23 -12.95 34.87
C ALA A 261 -3.21 -14.44 34.52
N TYR A 262 -2.94 -14.77 33.26
CA TYR A 262 -2.78 -16.15 32.83
C TYR A 262 -1.31 -16.56 32.96
N GLN A 263 -1.02 -17.52 33.83
CA GLN A 263 0.34 -18.03 33.98
C GLN A 263 0.61 -19.11 32.93
N LEU A 264 1.69 -18.96 32.16
CA LEU A 264 2.08 -19.96 31.16
C LEU A 264 2.85 -21.10 31.85
N THR A 265 2.35 -22.32 31.66
CA THR A 265 3.12 -23.56 31.82
C THR A 265 4.20 -23.66 30.73
N PRO A 266 5.20 -24.56 30.86
CA PRO A 266 6.19 -24.77 29.80
C PRO A 266 5.58 -25.06 28.42
N GLU A 267 4.52 -25.87 28.37
CA GLU A 267 3.86 -26.29 27.13
C GLU A 267 3.05 -25.15 26.51
N THR A 268 2.25 -24.44 27.31
CA THR A 268 1.50 -23.25 26.86
C THR A 268 2.45 -22.12 26.43
N LYS A 269 3.60 -21.98 27.09
CA LYS A 269 4.65 -21.04 26.69
C LYS A 269 5.25 -21.40 25.33
N GLN A 270 5.54 -22.67 25.10
CA GLN A 270 6.07 -23.12 23.81
C GLN A 270 5.10 -22.83 22.66
N LEU A 271 3.80 -23.10 22.87
CA LEU A 271 2.77 -22.78 21.88
C LEU A 271 2.61 -21.25 21.70
N TRP A 272 2.63 -20.49 22.80
CA TRP A 272 2.60 -19.02 22.78
C TRP A 272 3.74 -18.42 21.94
N ASP A 273 4.97 -18.87 22.17
CA ASP A 273 6.16 -18.35 21.48
C ASP A 273 6.13 -18.69 19.98
N ARG A 274 5.64 -19.89 19.62
CA ARG A 274 5.53 -20.36 18.23
C ARG A 274 4.33 -19.78 17.47
N SER A 275 3.32 -19.26 18.17
CA SER A 275 2.13 -18.64 17.57
C SER A 275 2.41 -17.21 17.10
N ASN A 276 3.41 -17.05 16.24
CA ASN A 276 3.88 -15.77 15.75
C ASN A 276 3.34 -15.41 14.34
N GLY A 277 2.35 -16.17 13.85
CA GLY A 277 1.81 -16.04 12.50
C GLY A 277 2.47 -16.95 11.46
N LEU A 278 3.39 -17.85 11.86
CA LEU A 278 4.04 -18.82 10.95
C LEU A 278 3.72 -20.28 11.24
N LEU A 279 3.16 -20.58 12.42
CA LEU A 279 2.73 -21.94 12.77
C LEU A 279 1.36 -22.23 12.16
N HIS A 280 1.27 -23.24 11.29
CA HIS A 280 -0.01 -23.70 10.77
C HIS A 280 -0.73 -24.56 11.79
N LYS A 281 -2.05 -24.39 11.88
CA LYS A 281 -2.91 -25.20 12.74
C LYS A 281 -2.84 -26.71 12.41
N ASP A 282 -2.65 -27.05 11.14
CA ASP A 282 -2.56 -28.43 10.67
C ASP A 282 -1.24 -29.12 11.06
N GLN A 283 -0.23 -28.36 11.47
CA GLN A 283 1.06 -28.89 11.94
C GLN A 283 1.06 -29.22 13.44
N MET A 284 -0.05 -28.96 14.14
CA MET A 284 -0.16 -29.17 15.58
C MET A 284 -0.33 -30.64 15.94
N SER A 285 0.32 -31.09 17.02
CA SER A 285 0.02 -32.38 17.66
C SER A 285 -1.37 -32.38 18.31
N GLU A 286 -1.90 -33.56 18.65
CA GLU A 286 -3.19 -33.65 19.35
C GLU A 286 -3.15 -32.99 20.74
N GLU A 287 -2.02 -33.07 21.44
CA GLU A 287 -1.79 -32.38 22.71
C GLU A 287 -1.81 -30.86 22.52
N GLU A 288 -1.11 -30.35 21.51
CA GLU A 288 -1.09 -28.91 21.20
C GLU A 288 -2.48 -28.40 20.84
N LYS A 289 -3.32 -29.19 20.16
CA LYS A 289 -4.71 -28.83 19.85
C LYS A 289 -5.58 -28.66 21.10
N VAL A 290 -5.33 -29.43 22.16
CA VAL A 290 -6.01 -29.26 23.45
C VAL A 290 -5.59 -27.95 24.10
N ILE A 291 -4.28 -27.69 24.15
CA ILE A 291 -3.72 -26.44 24.70
C ILE A 291 -4.26 -25.22 23.93
N PHE A 292 -4.29 -25.29 22.60
CA PHE A 292 -4.84 -24.23 21.77
C PHE A 292 -6.32 -23.96 22.04
N LYS A 293 -7.15 -25.00 22.25
CA LYS A 293 -8.57 -24.79 22.58
C LYS A 293 -8.74 -23.97 23.85
N GLU A 294 -7.96 -24.26 24.89
CA GLU A 294 -7.93 -23.48 26.13
C GLU A 294 -7.48 -22.04 25.87
N MET A 295 -6.30 -21.87 25.26
CA MET A 295 -5.72 -20.54 25.00
C MET A 295 -6.57 -19.69 24.05
N ASN A 296 -7.27 -20.29 23.09
CA ASN A 296 -8.20 -19.61 22.19
C ASN A 296 -9.51 -19.23 22.88
N SER A 297 -10.03 -20.06 23.79
CA SER A 297 -11.18 -19.69 24.63
C SER A 297 -10.87 -18.50 25.54
N GLU A 298 -9.60 -18.35 25.91
CA GLU A 298 -9.07 -17.19 26.59
C GLU A 298 -8.56 -16.09 25.64
N GLU A 299 -8.86 -16.11 24.34
CA GLU A 299 -8.46 -15.05 23.40
C GLU A 299 -6.94 -14.73 23.42
N LEU A 300 -6.11 -15.69 23.85
CA LEU A 300 -4.66 -15.54 23.94
C LEU A 300 -4.03 -15.83 22.58
N ILE A 301 -4.51 -16.85 21.88
CA ILE A 301 -4.05 -17.23 20.54
C ILE A 301 -5.29 -17.33 19.65
N GLN A 302 -5.21 -16.72 18.47
CA GLN A 302 -6.26 -16.73 17.47
C GLN A 302 -5.80 -17.43 16.19
N GLU A 303 -6.75 -18.00 15.48
CA GLU A 303 -6.58 -18.48 14.12
C GLU A 303 -6.79 -17.34 13.13
N ILE A 304 -5.83 -17.10 12.25
CA ILE A 304 -5.93 -16.09 11.20
C ILE A 304 -5.84 -16.74 9.82
N THR A 305 -6.52 -16.13 8.86
CA THR A 305 -6.53 -16.56 7.46
C THR A 305 -5.85 -15.50 6.60
N LEU A 306 -4.83 -15.89 5.83
CA LEU A 306 -4.18 -15.05 4.80
C LEU A 306 -4.86 -15.21 3.44
#